data_AF-A0A398DCN8-F1
#
_entry.id   AF-A0A398DCN8-F1
#
_cell.length_a   1.000
_cell.length_b   1.000
_cell.length_c   1.000
_cell.angle_alpha   90.00
_cell.angle_beta   90.00
_cell.angle_gamma   90.00
#
_symmetry.space_group_name_H-M   'P 1'
#
loop_
_entity.id
_entity.type
_entity.pdbx_description
1 polymer ?
#
loop_
_entity_poly.entity_id
_entity_poly.type
_entity_poly.pdbx_seq_one_letter_code
_entity_poly.pdbx_strand_id
1 'polypeptide(L)'
;MTDQSAARTTFFDAALARHLEDIDQLVILGAGWDTRAYRLPEDTRVRCFEVDDARTQKIKPEMLAKAGVDATRVTFVSADFLTEDWLEQLVKAGFQPDRPSFFLWESVTMYLNRKAAVAGFTTANVPVR
;
A
#
# COMPACT_ATOMS: atom_id res chain seq x y z
N MET A 1 -10.87 -19.90 18.55
CA MET A 1 -10.50 -18.55 18.09
C MET A 1 -10.49 -18.63 16.58
N THR A 2 -11.56 -18.18 15.92
CA THR A 2 -11.68 -18.14 14.46
C THR A 2 -10.48 -17.38 13.90
N ASP A 3 -9.90 -17.82 12.78
CA ASP A 3 -8.69 -17.23 12.21
C ASP A 3 -8.97 -15.80 11.70
N GLN A 4 -8.84 -14.84 12.62
CA GLN A 4 -9.05 -13.42 12.38
C GLN A 4 -8.11 -12.87 11.30
N SER A 5 -6.91 -13.46 11.17
CA SER A 5 -5.96 -13.05 10.13
C SER A 5 -6.44 -13.48 8.75
N ALA A 6 -6.85 -14.74 8.60
CA ALA A 6 -7.40 -15.22 7.33
C ALA A 6 -8.65 -14.43 6.92
N ALA A 7 -9.59 -14.20 7.85
CA ALA A 7 -10.80 -13.43 7.56
C ALA A 7 -10.50 -11.99 7.11
N ARG A 8 -9.53 -11.33 7.76
CA ARG A 8 -9.09 -9.98 7.40
C ARG A 8 -8.44 -9.95 6.02
N THR A 9 -7.55 -10.90 5.73
CA THR A 9 -6.92 -11.03 4.41
C THR A 9 -7.98 -11.21 3.33
N THR A 10 -8.90 -12.18 3.50
CA THR A 10 -9.97 -12.44 2.53
C THR A 10 -10.86 -11.23 2.31
N PHE A 11 -11.18 -10.48 3.36
CA PHE A 11 -12.00 -9.26 3.23
C PHE A 11 -11.34 -8.20 2.35
N PHE A 12 -10.07 -7.88 2.60
CA PHE A 12 -9.36 -6.87 1.81
C PHE A 12 -9.05 -7.35 0.39
N ASP A 13 -8.77 -8.64 0.22
CA ASP A 13 -8.59 -9.25 -1.10
C ASP A 13 -9.85 -9.13 -1.95
N ALA A 14 -11.01 -9.43 -1.37
CA ALA A 14 -12.30 -9.30 -2.04
C ALA A 14 -12.65 -7.82 -2.31
N ALA A 15 -12.21 -6.88 -1.47
CA ALA A 15 -12.36 -5.46 -1.74
C ALA A 15 -11.49 -5.00 -2.92
N LEU A 16 -10.21 -5.36 -2.93
CA LEU A 16 -9.30 -5.04 -4.03
C LEU A 16 -9.78 -5.65 -5.35
N ALA A 17 -10.14 -6.94 -5.35
CA ALA A 17 -10.59 -7.63 -6.56
C ALA A 17 -11.81 -6.99 -7.21
N ARG A 18 -12.75 -6.44 -6.41
CA ARG A 18 -13.96 -5.76 -6.92
C ARG A 18 -13.68 -4.45 -7.64
N HIS A 19 -12.53 -3.82 -7.40
CA HIS A 19 -12.20 -2.50 -7.93
C HIS A 19 -10.95 -2.52 -8.82
N LEU A 20 -10.31 -3.69 -9.01
CA LEU A 20 -9.01 -3.78 -9.68
C LEU A 20 -9.05 -3.28 -11.13
N GLU A 21 -10.17 -3.48 -11.83
CA GLU A 21 -10.37 -3.02 -13.21
C GLU A 21 -10.65 -1.51 -13.31
N ASP A 22 -11.09 -0.88 -12.22
CA ASP A 22 -11.52 0.52 -12.17
C ASP A 22 -10.42 1.48 -11.69
N ILE A 23 -9.25 0.95 -11.31
CA ILE A 23 -8.15 1.73 -10.74
C ILE A 23 -6.94 1.75 -11.66
N ASP A 24 -6.20 2.85 -11.61
CA ASP A 24 -4.89 2.99 -12.24
C ASP A 24 -3.76 2.70 -11.25
N GLN A 25 -4.02 2.85 -9.95
CA GLN A 25 -3.01 2.83 -8.89
C GLN A 25 -3.50 2.06 -7.66
N LEU A 26 -2.64 1.19 -7.14
CA LEU A 26 -2.80 0.52 -5.85
C LEU A 26 -1.74 1.08 -4.90
N VAL A 27 -2.18 1.60 -3.76
CA VAL A 27 -1.30 2.09 -2.69
C VAL A 27 -1.54 1.27 -1.43
N ILE A 28 -0.51 0.59 -0.94
CA ILE A 28 -0.55 -0.15 0.32
C ILE A 28 0.24 0.63 1.36
N LEU A 29 -0.47 1.17 2.37
CA LEU A 29 0.10 1.95 3.46
C LEU A 29 0.45 1.04 4.64
N GLY A 30 1.69 1.14 5.12
CA GLY A 30 2.26 0.21 6.10
C GLY A 30 2.34 -1.19 5.53
N ALA A 31 2.87 -1.31 4.30
CA ALA A 31 2.81 -2.54 3.52
C ALA A 31 3.43 -3.76 4.22
N GLY A 32 4.40 -3.57 5.10
CA GLY A 32 5.04 -4.64 5.85
C GLY A 32 5.47 -5.77 4.93
N TRP A 33 4.95 -6.96 5.20
CA TRP A 33 5.16 -8.17 4.41
C TRP A 33 3.95 -8.57 3.56
N ASP A 34 3.05 -7.63 3.26
CA ASP A 34 1.97 -7.83 2.31
C ASP A 34 2.55 -8.25 0.94
N THR A 35 1.92 -9.24 0.30
CA THR A 35 2.32 -9.76 -1.01
C THR A 35 1.29 -9.52 -2.10
N ARG A 36 0.22 -8.76 -1.83
CA ARG A 36 -0.87 -8.45 -2.77
C ARG A 36 -0.38 -7.91 -4.10
N ALA A 37 0.57 -6.97 -4.07
CA ALA A 37 1.09 -6.35 -5.29
C ALA A 37 1.82 -7.35 -6.21
N TYR A 38 2.40 -8.43 -5.67
CA TYR A 38 3.17 -9.42 -6.43
C TYR A 38 2.33 -10.59 -6.96
N ARG A 39 1.06 -10.69 -6.52
CA ARG A 39 0.12 -11.75 -6.93
C ARG A 39 -1.05 -11.22 -7.75
N LEU A 40 -0.97 -9.96 -8.20
CA LEU A 40 -1.91 -9.43 -9.18
C LEU A 40 -1.75 -10.19 -10.51
N PRO A 41 -2.82 -10.34 -11.31
CA PRO A 41 -2.74 -10.92 -12.65
C PRO A 41 -1.66 -10.22 -13.50
N GLU A 42 -0.90 -10.99 -14.29
CA GLU A 42 0.23 -10.45 -15.08
C GLU A 42 -0.19 -9.36 -16.08
N ASP A 43 -1.42 -9.43 -16.60
CA ASP A 43 -2.00 -8.49 -17.55
C ASP A 43 -2.57 -7.21 -16.90
N THR A 44 -2.58 -7.15 -15.57
CA THR A 44 -2.97 -5.95 -14.81
C THR A 44 -2.12 -4.75 -15.27
N ARG A 45 -2.69 -3.55 -15.40
CA ARG A 45 -1.92 -2.32 -15.72
C ARG A 45 -1.78 -1.36 -14.55
N VAL A 46 -2.29 -1.76 -13.39
CA VAL A 46 -2.25 -1.01 -12.14
C VAL A 46 -0.81 -0.80 -11.67
N ARG A 47 -0.46 0.46 -11.40
CA ARG A 47 0.80 0.82 -10.78
C ARG A 47 0.71 0.57 -9.28
N CYS A 48 1.65 -0.20 -8.74
CA CYS A 48 1.64 -0.58 -7.34
C CYS A 48 2.67 0.23 -6.55
N PHE A 49 2.24 0.80 -5.43
CA PHE A 49 3.07 1.52 -4.49
C PHE A 49 2.95 0.88 -3.12
N GLU A 50 4.08 0.67 -2.47
CA GLU A 50 4.14 0.26 -1.07
C GLU A 50 4.78 1.39 -0.27
N VAL A 51 4.05 1.93 0.71
CA VAL A 51 4.53 2.97 1.61
C VAL A 51 4.79 2.33 2.96
N ASP A 52 6.03 2.37 3.45
CA ASP A 52 6.38 1.79 4.75
C ASP A 52 7.69 2.37 5.30
N ASP A 53 8.06 1.99 6.52
CA ASP A 53 9.32 2.37 7.17
C ASP A 53 10.56 1.92 6.36
N ALA A 54 11.59 2.77 6.38
CA ALA A 54 12.85 2.58 5.66
C ALA A 54 13.50 1.21 5.93
N ARG A 55 13.40 0.69 7.16
CA ARG A 55 13.99 -0.59 7.54
C ARG A 55 13.31 -1.73 6.79
N THR A 56 11.98 -1.77 6.77
CA THR A 56 11.24 -2.81 6.05
C THR A 56 11.50 -2.69 4.55
N GLN A 57 11.48 -1.47 4.02
CA GLN A 57 11.70 -1.21 2.60
C GLN A 57 13.12 -1.56 2.12
N LYS A 58 14.11 -1.57 3.02
CA LYS A 58 15.46 -2.07 2.70
C LYS A 58 15.51 -3.60 2.61
N ILE A 59 14.80 -4.29 3.50
CA ILE A 59 14.91 -5.75 3.65
C ILE A 59 14.01 -6.49 2.66
N LYS A 60 12.78 -6.02 2.46
CA LYS A 60 11.76 -6.74 1.68
C LYS A 60 12.19 -7.00 0.21
N PRO A 61 12.75 -6.03 -0.54
CA PRO A 61 13.19 -6.28 -1.91
C PRO A 61 14.29 -7.34 -2.00
N GLU A 62 15.23 -7.36 -1.05
CA GLU A 62 16.28 -8.39 -0.99
C GLU A 62 15.68 -9.78 -0.76
N MET A 63 14.65 -9.89 0.08
CA MET A 63 13.99 -11.17 0.37
C MET A 63 13.13 -11.64 -0.80
N LEU A 64 12.43 -10.74 -1.48
CA LEU A 64 11.67 -11.05 -2.69
C LEU A 64 12.59 -11.57 -3.81
N ALA A 65 13.73 -10.89 -4.02
CA ALA A 65 14.74 -11.34 -4.98
C ALA A 65 15.28 -12.74 -4.64
N LYS A 66 15.59 -13.01 -3.36
CA LYS A 66 16.02 -14.33 -2.90
C LYS A 66 14.95 -15.41 -3.08
N ALA A 67 13.68 -15.03 -2.98
CA ALA A 67 12.54 -15.93 -3.19
C ALA A 67 12.16 -16.11 -4.67
N GLY A 68 12.80 -15.40 -5.60
CA GLY A 68 12.45 -15.44 -7.02
C GLY A 68 11.12 -14.76 -7.34
N VAL A 69 10.66 -13.84 -6.48
CA VAL A 69 9.43 -13.07 -6.69
C VAL A 69 9.76 -11.79 -7.46
N ASP A 70 9.09 -11.57 -8.59
CA ASP A 70 9.24 -10.35 -9.37
C ASP A 70 8.59 -9.15 -8.66
N ALA A 71 9.44 -8.20 -8.26
CA ALA A 71 9.03 -6.95 -7.62
C ALA A 71 9.20 -5.72 -8.53
N THR A 72 9.56 -5.90 -9.81
CA THR A 72 9.86 -4.79 -10.73
C THR A 72 8.69 -3.85 -10.98
N ARG A 73 7.47 -4.33 -10.72
CA ARG A 73 6.22 -3.59 -10.89
C ARG A 73 5.79 -2.80 -9.65
N VAL A 74 6.54 -2.92 -8.56
CA VAL A 74 6.23 -2.28 -7.27
C VAL A 74 7.22 -1.14 -7.02
N THR A 75 6.67 0.04 -6.76
CA THR A 75 7.44 1.20 -6.32
C THR A 75 7.46 1.25 -4.80
N PHE A 76 8.63 1.05 -4.21
CA PHE A 76 8.82 1.11 -2.77
C PHE A 76 9.05 2.56 -2.32
N VAL A 77 8.21 3.04 -1.41
CA VAL A 77 8.22 4.41 -0.88
C VAL A 77 8.51 4.34 0.61
N SER A 78 9.64 4.90 1.02
CA SER A 78 10.00 5.00 2.44
C SER A 78 9.31 6.22 3.06
N ALA A 79 8.55 6.01 4.14
CA ALA A 79 7.98 7.09 4.95
C ALA A 79 7.65 6.63 6.39
N ASP A 80 7.99 7.45 7.38
CA ASP A 80 7.49 7.34 8.76
C ASP A 80 6.18 8.14 8.91
N PHE A 81 5.07 7.43 9.12
CA PHE A 81 3.73 8.01 9.31
C PHE A 81 3.61 8.96 10.51
N LEU A 82 4.53 8.92 11.48
CA LEU A 82 4.50 9.78 12.65
C LEU A 82 5.21 11.12 12.43
N THR A 83 6.18 11.17 11.52
CA THR A 83 7.09 12.31 11.41
C THR A 83 7.16 12.90 10.01
N GLU A 84 6.74 12.18 8.97
CA GLU A 84 6.88 12.58 7.56
C GLU A 84 5.53 12.73 6.85
N ASP A 85 5.52 13.55 5.79
CA ASP A 85 4.40 13.60 4.84
C ASP A 85 4.54 12.45 3.84
N TRP A 86 3.92 11.33 4.18
CA TRP A 86 3.95 10.13 3.34
C TRP A 86 3.35 10.34 1.95
N LEU A 87 2.38 11.25 1.79
CA LEU A 87 1.76 11.50 0.49
C LEU A 87 2.71 12.30 -0.40
N GLU A 88 3.43 13.27 0.17
CA GLU A 88 4.47 13.99 -0.56
C GLU A 88 5.55 13.03 -1.07
N GLN A 89 6.00 12.08 -0.24
CA GLN A 89 6.95 11.04 -0.66
C GLN A 89 6.38 10.15 -1.77
N LEU A 90 5.12 9.77 -1.64
CA LEU A 90 4.41 8.97 -2.64
C LEU A 90 4.28 9.70 -3.99
N VAL A 91 3.95 10.99 -3.98
CA VAL A 91 3.91 11.84 -5.19
C VAL A 91 5.29 11.98 -5.82
N LYS A 92 6.35 12.19 -5.01
CA LYS A 92 7.74 12.20 -5.49
C LYS A 92 8.15 10.88 -6.14
N ALA A 93 7.63 9.77 -5.65
CA ALA A 93 7.82 8.44 -6.23
C ALA A 93 6.97 8.21 -7.51
N GLY A 94 6.19 9.20 -7.94
CA GLY A 94 5.47 9.21 -9.19
C GLY A 94 4.00 8.79 -9.09
N PHE A 95 3.42 8.75 -7.89
CA PHE A 95 1.96 8.66 -7.74
C PHE A 95 1.27 9.88 -8.36
N GLN A 96 0.12 9.65 -9.00
CA GLN A 96 -0.66 10.66 -9.72
C GLN A 96 -2.00 10.89 -8.99
N PRO A 97 -2.14 11.95 -8.17
CA PRO A 97 -3.34 12.17 -7.33
C PRO A 97 -4.64 12.37 -8.11
N ASP A 98 -4.55 12.67 -9.41
CA ASP A 98 -5.66 12.87 -10.33
C ASP A 98 -6.19 11.56 -10.94
N ARG A 99 -5.57 10.41 -10.67
CA ARG A 99 -5.96 9.11 -11.22
C ARG A 99 -6.69 8.22 -10.21
N PRO A 100 -7.67 7.40 -10.66
CA PRO A 100 -8.37 6.44 -9.81
C PRO A 100 -7.38 5.55 -9.03
N SER A 101 -7.52 5.54 -7.71
CA SER A 101 -6.56 4.91 -6.82
C SER A 101 -7.27 4.13 -5.71
N PHE A 102 -6.81 2.90 -5.45
CA PHE A 102 -7.23 2.11 -4.31
C PHE A 102 -6.17 2.24 -3.20
N PHE A 103 -6.57 2.77 -2.05
CA PHE A 103 -5.74 2.83 -0.85
C PHE A 103 -6.11 1.68 0.10
N LEU A 104 -5.12 0.85 0.42
CA LEU A 104 -5.22 -0.18 1.44
C LEU A 104 -4.40 0.24 2.66
N TRP A 105 -5.07 0.45 3.80
CA TRP A 105 -4.41 0.79 5.07
C TRP A 105 -4.74 -0.24 6.16
N GLU A 106 -4.26 -1.46 5.96
CA GLU A 106 -4.57 -2.60 6.82
C GLU A 106 -3.69 -2.63 8.08
N SER A 107 -4.33 -2.68 9.25
CA SER A 107 -3.66 -2.93 10.54
C SER A 107 -2.52 -1.96 10.91
N VAL A 108 -2.64 -0.68 10.56
CA VAL A 108 -1.64 0.35 10.92
C VAL A 108 -2.16 1.37 11.93
N THR A 109 -3.41 1.81 11.78
CA THR A 109 -3.93 3.01 12.47
C THR A 109 -3.97 2.87 14.00
N MET A 110 -4.02 1.65 14.54
CA MET A 110 -3.91 1.39 15.98
C MET A 110 -2.52 1.66 16.58
N TYR A 111 -1.48 1.76 15.74
CA TYR A 111 -0.12 2.09 16.15
C TYR A 111 0.17 3.60 16.06
N LEU A 112 -0.75 4.39 15.49
CA LEU A 112 -0.60 5.82 15.34
C LEU A 112 -1.28 6.56 16.48
N ASN A 113 -0.69 7.69 16.89
CA ASN A 113 -1.42 8.63 17.72
C ASN A 113 -2.56 9.27 16.88
N ARG A 114 -3.61 9.77 17.56
CA ARG A 114 -4.79 10.36 16.91
C ARG A 114 -4.42 11.45 15.89
N LYS A 115 -3.42 12.28 16.19
CA LYS A 115 -2.99 13.37 15.30
C LYS A 115 -2.46 12.81 13.98
N ALA A 116 -1.58 11.81 14.04
CA ALA A 116 -1.02 11.17 12.85
C ALA A 116 -2.09 10.41 12.04
N ALA A 117 -3.00 9.69 12.71
CA ALA A 117 -4.09 8.99 12.04
C ALA A 117 -5.02 9.96 11.30
N VAL A 118 -5.44 11.06 11.95
CA VAL A 118 -6.29 12.08 11.33
C VAL A 118 -5.56 12.77 10.18
N ALA A 119 -4.28 13.13 10.38
CA ALA A 119 -3.46 13.75 9.35
C ALA A 119 -3.43 12.89 8.09
N GLY A 120 -3.20 11.57 8.22
CA GLY A 120 -3.19 10.66 7.06
C GLY A 120 -4.50 10.63 6.27
N PHE A 121 -5.66 10.73 6.93
CA PHE A 121 -6.94 10.83 6.22
C PHE A 121 -7.17 12.20 5.57
N THR A 122 -6.61 13.28 6.11
CA THR A 122 -6.78 14.64 5.56
C THR A 122 -5.74 15.00 4.50
N THR A 123 -4.54 14.42 4.57
CA THR A 123 -3.48 14.63 3.56
C THR A 123 -3.90 14.00 2.23
N ALA A 124 -4.62 12.87 2.28
CA ALA A 124 -5.28 12.28 1.13
C ALA A 124 -6.51 13.11 0.69
N ASN A 125 -6.31 14.36 0.28
CA ASN A 125 -7.29 15.14 -0.50
C ASN A 125 -7.38 14.63 -1.95
N VAL A 126 -7.17 13.32 -2.14
CA VAL A 126 -7.45 12.59 -3.36
C VAL A 126 -8.97 12.50 -3.44
N PRO A 127 -9.61 12.97 -4.52
CA PRO A 127 -11.05 12.90 -4.63
C PRO A 127 -11.50 11.43 -4.52
N VAL A 128 -12.14 11.11 -3.39
CA VAL A 128 -12.75 9.80 -3.15
C VAL A 128 -13.98 9.73 -4.05
N ARG A 129 -13.99 8.81 -5.02
CA ARG A 129 -15.19 8.46 -5.80
C ARG A 129 -15.93 7.33 -5.11
#